data_AF-A0A1H3JVE3-F1
#
_entry.id   AF-A0A1H3JVE3-F1
#
_cell.length_a   1.000
_cell.length_b   1.000
_cell.length_c   1.000
_cell.angle_alpha   90.00
_cell.angle_beta   90.00
_cell.angle_gamma   90.00
#
_symmetry.space_group_name_H-M   'P 1'
#
loop_
_entity.id
_entity.type
_entity.pdbx_description
1 polymer ?
#
loop_
_entity_poly.entity_id
_entity_poly.type
_entity_poly.pdbx_seq_one_letter_code
_entity_poly.pdbx_strand_id
1 'polypeptide(L)'
;MARFHSIVALYVCVTFSTGALAESKQPSWAELKPYQKIILHPLEQDWDTLEPNQKKKWVKMTKYYLEKTPQEQQRIQSQMRSWSALTPEQRKQVRERYKKIKKLPTDKRQEVKQKWRKPEELPENNSK
;
A
#
# COMPACT_ATOMS: atom_id res chain seq x y z
N MET A 1 -9.47 -42.93 57.85
CA MET A 1 -8.50 -43.77 57.14
C MET A 1 -8.96 -43.94 55.70
N ALA A 2 -8.29 -43.28 54.76
CA ALA A 2 -8.04 -43.74 53.38
C ALA A 2 -7.40 -42.57 52.62
N ARG A 3 -6.08 -42.68 52.41
CA ARG A 3 -5.31 -41.85 51.48
C ARG A 3 -5.38 -42.53 50.11
N PHE A 4 -5.70 -41.79 49.06
CA PHE A 4 -5.29 -42.14 47.71
C PHE A 4 -4.65 -40.91 47.05
N HIS A 5 -3.41 -41.11 46.64
CA HIS A 5 -2.57 -40.14 45.93
C HIS A 5 -2.83 -40.20 44.42
N SER A 6 -2.35 -39.15 43.74
CA SER A 6 -2.15 -39.02 42.28
C SER A 6 -3.38 -38.45 41.56
N ILE A 7 -3.27 -37.45 40.67
CA ILE A 7 -2.38 -37.41 39.50
C ILE A 7 -2.05 -35.96 39.11
N VAL A 8 -0.76 -35.78 38.81
CA VAL A 8 -0.13 -34.69 38.03
C VAL A 8 -0.74 -34.63 36.62
N ALA A 9 -1.09 -33.45 36.11
CA ALA A 9 -0.70 -33.05 34.75
C ALA A 9 -1.19 -31.63 34.43
N LEU A 10 -0.22 -30.74 34.41
CA LEU A 10 -0.24 -29.45 33.73
C LEU A 10 -0.49 -29.69 32.23
N TYR A 11 -1.64 -29.23 31.73
CA TYR A 11 -1.81 -28.98 30.30
C TYR A 11 -2.47 -27.62 30.12
N VAL A 12 -1.62 -26.60 30.17
CA VAL A 12 -1.90 -25.30 29.57
C VAL A 12 -1.90 -25.50 28.05
N CYS A 13 -3.04 -25.89 27.50
CA CYS A 13 -3.29 -25.73 26.07
C CYS A 13 -3.67 -24.28 25.82
N VAL A 14 -2.67 -23.38 25.81
CA VAL A 14 -2.80 -22.13 25.05
C VAL A 14 -2.73 -22.56 23.60
N THR A 15 -3.89 -22.89 23.02
CA THR A 15 -4.03 -23.05 21.59
C THR A 15 -3.82 -21.67 20.98
N PHE A 16 -2.58 -21.39 20.58
CA PHE A 16 -2.30 -20.33 19.63
C PHE A 16 -3.03 -20.74 18.35
N SER A 17 -4.20 -20.17 18.11
CA SER A 17 -4.85 -20.25 16.80
C SER A 17 -3.94 -19.51 15.83
N THR A 18 -3.04 -20.25 15.18
CA THR A 18 -2.32 -19.79 14.00
C THR A 18 -3.39 -19.49 12.96
N GLY A 19 -3.66 -18.20 12.74
CA GLY A 19 -4.57 -17.78 11.69
C GLY A 19 -4.06 -18.33 10.36
N ALA A 20 -4.85 -19.18 9.72
CA ALA A 20 -4.61 -19.59 8.35
C ALA A 20 -4.68 -18.33 7.48
N LEU A 21 -3.51 -17.79 7.15
CA LEU A 21 -3.37 -16.74 6.15
C LEU A 21 -3.82 -17.37 4.83
N ALA A 22 -5.03 -17.04 4.40
CA ALA A 22 -5.50 -17.33 3.06
C ALA A 22 -4.40 -16.92 2.08
N GLU A 23 -3.89 -17.91 1.35
CA GLU A 23 -2.79 -17.78 0.42
C GLU A 23 -3.27 -16.90 -0.74
N SER A 24 -3.15 -15.58 -0.56
CA SER A 24 -3.49 -14.64 -1.60
C SER A 24 -2.56 -14.93 -2.78
N LYS A 25 -3.11 -15.24 -3.95
CA LYS A 25 -2.42 -15.58 -5.21
C LYS A 25 -1.48 -14.47 -5.75
N GLN A 26 -1.04 -13.54 -4.91
CA GLN A 26 -0.24 -12.37 -5.25
C GLN A 26 1.13 -12.46 -4.58
N PRO A 27 2.17 -11.92 -5.25
CA PRO A 27 3.51 -11.98 -4.71
C PRO A 27 3.60 -11.19 -3.40
N SER A 28 4.07 -11.87 -2.35
CA SER A 28 4.65 -11.26 -1.16
C SER A 28 5.86 -10.41 -1.53
N TRP A 29 6.29 -9.52 -0.64
CA TRP A 29 7.48 -8.70 -0.89
C TRP A 29 8.72 -9.56 -1.22
N ALA A 30 8.87 -10.69 -0.52
CA ALA A 30 9.98 -11.62 -0.70
C ALA A 30 10.07 -12.21 -2.12
N GLU A 31 8.93 -12.46 -2.76
CA GLU A 31 8.81 -13.10 -4.08
C GLU A 31 9.06 -12.13 -5.26
N LEU A 32 9.21 -10.83 -4.99
CA LEU A 32 9.55 -9.84 -6.01
C LEU A 32 10.97 -10.05 -6.53
N LYS A 33 11.17 -9.79 -7.83
CA LYS A 33 12.50 -9.81 -8.43
C LYS A 33 13.38 -8.71 -7.82
N PRO A 34 14.71 -8.88 -7.73
CA PRO A 34 15.60 -7.89 -7.10
C PRO A 34 15.42 -6.47 -7.65
N TYR A 35 15.35 -6.30 -8.97
CA TYR A 35 15.12 -4.98 -9.58
C TYR A 35 13.75 -4.38 -9.24
N GLN A 36 12.74 -5.22 -9.02
CA GLN A 36 11.40 -4.76 -8.62
C GLN A 36 11.42 -4.25 -7.18
N LYS A 37 12.12 -4.95 -6.28
CA LYS A 37 12.32 -4.50 -4.89
C LYS A 37 13.00 -3.14 -4.84
N ILE A 38 14.04 -2.93 -5.65
CA ILE A 38 14.75 -1.64 -5.73
C ILE A 38 13.79 -0.52 -6.16
N ILE A 39 13.00 -0.73 -7.22
CA ILE A 39 12.06 0.28 -7.73
C ILE A 39 10.92 0.51 -6.75
N LEU A 40 10.42 -0.53 -6.10
CA LEU A 40 9.24 -0.48 -5.23
C LEU A 40 9.60 -0.26 -3.75
N HIS A 41 10.85 0.00 -3.42
CA HIS A 41 11.35 0.18 -2.04
C HIS A 41 10.47 1.12 -1.19
N PRO A 42 9.95 2.26 -1.70
CA PRO A 42 9.07 3.11 -0.89
C PRO A 42 7.77 2.46 -0.41
N LEU A 43 7.39 1.32 -0.99
CA LEU A 43 6.18 0.57 -0.68
C LEU A 43 6.46 -0.67 0.18
N GLU A 44 7.72 -0.97 0.53
CA GLU A 44 8.13 -2.20 1.24
C GLU A 44 7.32 -2.42 2.52
N GLN A 45 7.31 -1.43 3.41
CA GLN A 45 6.66 -1.50 4.72
C GLN A 45 5.15 -1.82 4.63
N ASP A 46 4.50 -1.27 3.60
CA ASP A 46 3.06 -1.39 3.42
C ASP A 46 2.68 -2.47 2.41
N TRP A 47 3.65 -3.14 1.79
CA TRP A 47 3.41 -3.99 0.63
C TRP A 47 2.30 -4.99 0.91
N ASP A 48 2.36 -5.66 2.06
CA ASP A 48 1.42 -6.71 2.42
C ASP A 48 0.02 -6.22 2.76
N THR A 49 -0.14 -4.94 3.09
CA THR A 49 -1.45 -4.28 3.28
C THR A 49 -2.10 -3.87 1.96
N LEU A 50 -1.36 -3.89 0.85
CA LEU A 50 -1.90 -3.49 -0.44
C LEU A 50 -2.86 -4.54 -0.98
N GLU A 51 -4.01 -4.05 -1.45
CA GLU A 51 -4.98 -4.84 -2.19
C GLU A 51 -4.32 -5.62 -3.34
N PRO A 52 -4.74 -6.87 -3.61
CA PRO A 52 -4.17 -7.72 -4.66
C PRO A 52 -4.00 -7.04 -6.02
N ASN A 53 -5.01 -6.29 -6.45
CA ASN A 53 -4.99 -5.56 -7.72
C ASN A 53 -3.94 -4.43 -7.75
N GLN A 54 -3.64 -3.83 -6.60
CA GLN A 54 -2.62 -2.78 -6.49
C GLN A 54 -1.22 -3.37 -6.52
N LYS A 55 -0.97 -4.48 -5.80
CA LYS A 55 0.31 -5.23 -5.91
C LYS A 55 0.62 -5.54 -7.38
N LYS A 56 -0.33 -6.16 -8.08
CA LYS A 56 -0.21 -6.48 -9.52
C LYS A 56 0.07 -5.25 -10.39
N LYS A 57 -0.58 -4.12 -10.09
CA LYS A 57 -0.37 -2.86 -10.83
C LYS A 57 1.04 -2.31 -10.61
N TRP A 58 1.52 -2.27 -9.37
CA TRP A 58 2.87 -1.81 -9.04
C TRP A 58 3.95 -2.68 -9.67
N VAL A 59 3.80 -4.01 -9.60
CA VAL A 59 4.70 -4.95 -10.28
C VAL A 59 4.71 -4.73 -11.81
N LYS A 60 3.56 -4.46 -12.43
CA LYS A 60 3.53 -4.09 -13.87
C LYS A 60 4.20 -2.74 -14.14
N MET A 61 4.03 -1.77 -13.25
CA MET A 61 4.60 -0.42 -13.38
C MET A 61 6.12 -0.42 -13.38
N THR A 62 6.80 -1.40 -12.78
CA THR A 62 8.26 -1.46 -12.79
C THR A 62 8.84 -1.56 -14.20
N LYS A 63 8.13 -2.19 -15.15
CA LYS A 63 8.57 -2.26 -16.55
C LYS A 63 8.52 -0.88 -17.21
N TYR A 64 7.40 -0.19 -17.05
CA TYR A 64 7.21 1.16 -17.59
C TYR A 64 8.15 2.19 -16.95
N TYR A 65 8.52 1.99 -15.68
CA TYR A 65 9.45 2.84 -14.96
C TYR A 65 10.85 2.84 -15.60
N LEU A 66 11.33 1.66 -16.02
CA LEU A 66 12.64 1.52 -16.66
C LEU A 66 12.72 2.27 -18.01
N GLU A 67 11.59 2.44 -18.69
CA GLU A 67 11.49 3.19 -19.95
C GLU A 67 11.33 4.71 -19.75
N LYS A 68 11.26 5.20 -18.50
CA LYS A 68 11.09 6.62 -18.20
C LYS A 68 12.42 7.34 -18.08
N THR A 69 12.41 8.64 -18.36
CA THR A 69 13.55 9.52 -18.08
C THR A 69 13.83 9.58 -16.57
N PRO A 70 15.07 9.90 -16.15
CA PRO A 70 15.40 10.02 -14.72
C PRO A 70 14.48 10.98 -13.94
N GLN A 71 14.06 12.08 -14.57
CA GLN A 71 13.14 13.04 -13.96
C GLN A 71 11.74 12.44 -13.73
N GLU A 72 11.22 11.71 -14.72
CA GLU A 72 9.94 11.02 -14.59
C GLU A 72 10.00 9.89 -13.56
N GLN A 73 11.11 9.15 -13.52
CA GLN A 73 11.38 8.15 -12.50
C GLN A 73 11.34 8.75 -11.09
N GLN A 74 12.03 9.87 -10.87
CA GLN A 74 11.99 10.61 -9.60
C GLN A 74 10.56 11.04 -9.22
N ARG A 75 9.78 11.53 -10.19
CA ARG A 75 8.38 11.88 -9.96
C ARG A 75 7.55 10.69 -9.51
N ILE A 76 7.74 9.53 -10.16
CA ILE A 76 7.05 8.29 -9.79
C ILE A 76 7.45 7.84 -8.39
N GLN A 77 8.74 7.87 -8.05
CA GLN A 77 9.26 7.55 -6.71
C GLN A 77 8.68 8.48 -5.64
N SER A 78 8.58 9.78 -5.94
CA SER A 78 7.96 10.76 -5.05
C SER A 78 6.48 10.44 -4.80
N GLN A 79 5.73 10.09 -5.85
CA GLN A 79 4.34 9.67 -5.72
C GLN A 79 4.17 8.38 -4.93
N MET A 80 5.09 7.41 -5.08
CA MET A 80 5.08 6.18 -4.26
C MET A 80 5.25 6.51 -2.78
N ARG A 81 6.20 7.40 -2.43
CA ARG A 81 6.40 7.87 -1.04
C ARG A 81 5.18 8.59 -0.49
N SER A 82 4.59 9.49 -1.27
CA SER A 82 3.34 10.15 -0.87
C SER A 82 2.22 9.15 -0.65
N TRP A 83 2.17 8.07 -1.42
CA TRP A 83 1.16 7.03 -1.27
C TRP A 83 1.39 6.14 -0.05
N SER A 84 2.62 5.71 0.22
CA SER A 84 2.93 4.91 1.42
C SER A 84 2.66 5.70 2.70
N ALA A 85 2.90 7.02 2.70
CA ALA A 85 2.56 7.89 3.82
C ALA A 85 1.05 8.00 4.12
N LEU A 86 0.15 7.58 3.22
CA LEU A 86 -1.29 7.61 3.47
C LEU A 86 -1.74 6.43 4.35
N THR A 87 -2.61 6.70 5.32
CA THR A 87 -3.31 5.66 6.09
C THR A 87 -4.32 4.88 5.22
N PRO A 88 -4.76 3.67 5.61
CA PRO A 88 -5.77 2.91 4.86
C PRO A 88 -7.05 3.72 4.57
N GLU A 89 -7.53 4.51 5.54
CA GLU A 89 -8.71 5.35 5.37
C GLU A 89 -8.45 6.51 4.41
N GLN A 90 -7.28 7.16 4.48
CA GLN A 90 -6.89 8.19 3.51
C GLN A 90 -6.78 7.61 2.09
N ARG A 91 -6.21 6.41 1.93
CA ARG A 91 -6.14 5.70 0.64
C ARG A 91 -7.54 5.41 0.08
N LYS A 92 -8.50 5.04 0.93
CA LYS A 92 -9.90 4.85 0.56
C LYS A 92 -10.52 6.15 0.07
N GLN A 93 -10.33 7.25 0.80
CA GLN A 93 -10.83 8.57 0.40
C GLN A 93 -10.25 9.05 -0.94
N VAL A 94 -8.93 8.90 -1.15
CA VAL A 94 -8.28 9.24 -2.43
C VAL A 94 -8.86 8.41 -3.58
N ARG A 95 -9.11 7.11 -3.35
CA ARG A 95 -9.73 6.23 -4.35
C ARG A 95 -11.14 6.69 -4.71
N GLU A 96 -11.95 7.06 -3.73
CA GLU A 96 -13.32 7.56 -3.99
C GLU A 96 -13.31 8.90 -4.71
N ARG A 97 -12.43 9.83 -4.33
CA ARG A 97 -12.22 11.09 -5.07
C ARG A 97 -11.82 10.82 -6.53
N TYR A 98 -10.87 9.91 -6.75
CA TYR A 98 -10.45 9.53 -8.10
C TYR A 98 -11.59 8.91 -8.92
N LYS A 99 -12.40 8.02 -8.34
CA LYS A 99 -13.59 7.45 -9.01
C LYS A 99 -14.58 8.52 -9.44
N LYS A 100 -14.83 9.53 -8.59
CA LYS A 100 -15.69 10.67 -8.92
C LYS A 100 -15.11 11.47 -10.09
N ILE A 101 -13.83 11.83 -10.05
CA ILE A 101 -13.15 12.55 -11.13
C ILE A 101 -13.18 11.77 -12.44
N LYS A 102 -12.96 10.45 -12.39
CA LYS A 102 -12.96 9.59 -13.59
C LYS A 102 -14.32 9.57 -14.32
N LYS A 103 -15.42 9.75 -13.59
CA LYS A 103 -16.79 9.82 -14.11
C LYS A 103 -17.15 11.17 -14.73
N LEU A 104 -16.34 12.21 -14.51
CA LEU A 104 -16.61 13.54 -15.09
C LEU A 104 -16.43 13.53 -16.62
N PRO A 105 -17.18 14.38 -17.35
CA PRO A 105 -16.93 14.65 -18.76
C PRO A 105 -15.47 15.06 -19.03
N THR A 106 -14.97 14.80 -20.24
CA THR A 106 -13.56 15.07 -20.60
C THR A 106 -13.13 16.50 -20.30
N ASP A 107 -13.97 17.49 -20.62
CA ASP A 107 -13.68 18.91 -20.41
C ASP A 107 -13.49 19.23 -18.92
N LYS A 108 -14.37 18.66 -18.07
CA LYS A 108 -14.27 18.81 -16.62
C LYS A 108 -13.06 18.10 -16.03
N ARG A 109 -12.66 16.96 -16.58
CA ARG A 109 -11.40 16.29 -16.18
C ARG A 109 -10.18 17.13 -16.57
N GLN A 110 -10.19 17.79 -17.73
CA GLN A 110 -9.12 18.70 -18.13
C GLN A 110 -9.04 19.91 -17.20
N GLU A 111 -10.17 20.50 -16.82
CA GLU A 111 -10.23 21.60 -15.84
C GLU A 111 -9.58 21.20 -14.51
N VAL A 112 -9.95 20.02 -13.97
CA VAL A 112 -9.32 19.47 -12.74
C VAL A 112 -7.81 19.30 -12.93
N LYS A 113 -7.37 18.72 -14.05
CA LYS A 113 -5.95 18.52 -14.36
C LYS A 113 -5.18 19.85 -14.44
N GLN A 114 -5.80 20.91 -14.98
CA GLN A 114 -5.18 22.22 -15.06
C GLN A 114 -5.03 22.87 -13.68
N LYS A 115 -6.05 22.76 -12.82
CA LYS A 115 -5.97 23.24 -11.42
C LYS A 115 -4.80 22.59 -10.69
N TRP A 116 -4.62 21.28 -10.87
CA TRP A 116 -3.54 20.52 -10.23
C TRP A 116 -2.14 20.76 -10.85
N ARG A 117 -2.06 21.36 -12.04
CA ARG A 117 -0.79 21.73 -12.69
C ARG A 117 -0.30 23.08 -12.23
N LYS A 118 -1.21 23.97 -11.85
CA LYS A 118 -0.83 25.18 -11.13
C LYS A 118 -0.34 24.69 -9.77
N PRO A 119 0.88 25.06 -9.33
CA PRO A 119 1.23 24.88 -7.93
C PRO A 119 0.09 25.50 -7.13
N GLU A 120 -0.63 24.68 -6.37
CA GLU A 120 -1.43 25.22 -5.28
C GLU A 120 -0.38 25.90 -4.42
N GLU A 121 -0.36 27.23 -4.40
CA GLU A 121 0.27 27.99 -3.33
C GLU A 121 -0.47 27.53 -2.07
N LEU A 122 0.04 26.43 -1.48
CA LEU A 122 -0.41 25.97 -0.19
C LEU A 122 -0.16 27.17 0.72
N PRO A 123 -1.18 27.75 1.36
CA PRO A 123 -0.91 28.75 2.39
C PRO A 123 0.05 28.06 3.35
N GLU A 124 1.25 28.62 3.50
CA GLU A 124 2.18 28.22 4.54
C GLU A 124 1.37 28.24 5.83
N ASN A 125 1.01 27.06 6.33
CA ASN A 125 0.40 26.93 7.63
C ASN A 125 1.50 27.23 8.65
N ASN A 126 1.74 28.52 8.82
CA ASN A 126 2.37 29.10 9.96
C ASN A 126 1.38 28.92 11.12
N SER A 127 1.57 27.87 11.91
CA SER A 127 0.96 27.74 13.23
C SER A 127 1.86 26.89 14.11
N LYS A 128 2.73 27.61 14.83
CA LYS A 128 3.22 27.42 16.20
C LYS A 128 3.26 26.01 16.78
#